data_AF-A0A5P9FMB8-F1
#
_entry.id   AF-A0A5P9FMB8-F1
#
_cell.length_a   1.000
_cell.length_b   1.000
_cell.length_c   1.000
_cell.angle_alpha   90.00
_cell.angle_beta   90.00
_cell.angle_gamma   90.00
#
_symmetry.space_group_name_H-M   'P 1'
#
loop_
_entity.id
_entity.type
_entity.pdbx_description
1 polymer ?
#
loop_
_entity_poly.entity_id
_entity_poly.type
_entity_poly.pdbx_seq_one_letter_code
_entity_poly.pdbx_strand_id
1 'polypeptide(L)'
;MVLVLIIAAALWGLGHLMGTPRQARLIMLGLLYVAVLGLQVALPDGHPLREATGGSAAPWLILGGMAVLVFLYRQGLGRLRAKAEEKEAEEAPAKPKGTFSTTELERYARHIVLREIGGPGQKALKEARVLVIGAGGLGAPALQYLAAAGVGTIGVIDDDSVENANLQRQVIHRDADIGMPKVFSAEAAMLAQNPHITVKPYQRRLTGDIASELFADYDVILDGTDNFETRYLANRAAVKAGLPLISGALSQWEGQLSVFDPANYAPCYQCIFPEAPAPGLAPSCAEAGVLGPLPGVVGAMMAVEAVKIATDAGAPLRGEMMIYDALWGETRKIALRRRADCPVCGDLDKSRG
;
A
#
# COMPACT_ATOMS: atom_id res chain seq x y z
N MET A 1 -51.14 0.21 -25.26
CA MET A 1 -49.92 -0.27 -24.55
C MET A 1 -48.70 -0.40 -25.46
N VAL A 2 -48.79 -1.03 -26.64
CA VAL A 2 -47.65 -1.21 -27.56
C VAL A 2 -46.95 0.12 -27.90
N LEU A 3 -47.71 1.19 -28.15
CA LEU A 3 -47.18 2.52 -28.42
C LEU A 3 -46.27 3.04 -27.28
N VAL A 4 -46.67 2.84 -26.02
CA VAL A 4 -45.91 3.27 -24.85
C VAL A 4 -44.62 2.47 -24.70
N LEU A 5 -44.64 1.17 -25.02
CA LEU A 5 -43.44 0.33 -25.01
C LEU A 5 -42.44 0.75 -26.10
N ILE A 6 -42.92 1.16 -27.27
CA ILE A 6 -42.07 1.71 -28.35
C ILE A 6 -41.42 3.03 -27.89
N ILE A 7 -42.19 3.92 -27.25
CA ILE A 7 -41.67 5.19 -26.71
C ILE A 7 -40.64 4.92 -25.61
N ALA A 8 -40.90 3.98 -24.71
CA ALA A 8 -39.95 3.59 -23.65
C ALA A 8 -38.65 3.03 -24.22
N ALA A 9 -38.72 2.17 -25.25
CA ALA A 9 -37.55 1.62 -25.93
C ALA A 9 -36.75 2.72 -26.65
N ALA A 10 -37.44 3.66 -27.31
CA ALA A 10 -36.81 4.80 -27.95
C ALA A 10 -36.10 5.71 -26.93
N LEU A 11 -36.75 6.08 -25.83
CA LEU A 11 -36.15 6.88 -24.76
C LEU A 11 -34.90 6.21 -24.16
N TRP A 12 -34.95 4.90 -23.97
CA TRP A 12 -33.82 4.14 -23.46
C TRP A 12 -32.66 4.08 -24.45
N GLY A 13 -32.95 3.81 -25.74
CA GLY A 13 -31.96 3.71 -26.81
C GLY A 13 -31.29 5.06 -27.12
N LEU A 14 -32.07 6.12 -27.27
CA LEU A 14 -31.56 7.48 -27.46
C LEU A 14 -30.73 7.95 -26.27
N GLY A 15 -31.24 7.74 -25.04
CA GLY A 15 -30.47 8.07 -23.84
C GLY A 15 -29.15 7.30 -23.75
N HIS A 16 -29.09 6.07 -24.25
CA HIS A 16 -27.84 5.32 -24.32
C HIS A 16 -26.87 5.92 -25.34
N LEU A 17 -27.36 6.24 -26.55
CA LEU A 17 -26.58 6.82 -27.64
C LEU A 17 -26.01 8.19 -27.26
N MET A 18 -26.75 8.98 -26.48
CA MET A 18 -26.35 10.31 -25.99
C MET A 18 -25.50 10.27 -24.70
N GLY A 19 -25.06 9.09 -24.25
CA GLY A 19 -24.22 8.97 -23.05
C GLY A 19 -24.93 9.32 -21.73
N THR A 20 -26.27 9.32 -21.70
CA THR A 20 -27.04 9.71 -20.51
C THR A 20 -26.86 8.70 -19.37
N PRO A 21 -26.60 9.15 -18.13
CA PRO A 21 -26.47 8.27 -16.96
C PRO A 21 -27.67 7.35 -16.81
N ARG A 22 -27.43 6.11 -16.35
CA ARG A 22 -28.51 5.10 -16.16
C ARG A 22 -29.63 5.61 -15.25
N GLN A 23 -29.30 6.37 -14.21
CA GLN A 23 -30.26 6.94 -13.29
C GLN A 23 -31.22 7.93 -13.98
N ALA A 24 -30.70 8.82 -14.83
CA ALA A 24 -31.52 9.76 -15.59
C ALA A 24 -32.44 9.05 -16.58
N ARG A 25 -31.97 7.97 -17.23
CA ARG A 25 -32.82 7.13 -18.10
C ARG A 25 -33.95 6.44 -17.35
N LEU A 26 -33.69 5.94 -16.15
CA LEU A 26 -34.72 5.35 -15.29
C LEU A 26 -35.75 6.39 -14.84
N ILE A 27 -35.32 7.62 -14.52
CA ILE A 27 -36.22 8.73 -14.19
C ILE A 27 -37.13 9.06 -15.38
N MET A 28 -36.60 9.14 -16.61
CA MET A 28 -37.41 9.39 -17.81
C MET A 28 -38.47 8.30 -18.03
N LEU A 29 -38.11 7.03 -17.82
CA LEU A 29 -39.08 5.93 -17.90
C LEU A 29 -40.14 5.98 -16.78
N GLY A 30 -39.74 6.38 -15.57
CA GLY A 30 -40.66 6.59 -14.45
C GLY A 30 -41.66 7.71 -14.72
N LEU A 31 -41.20 8.85 -15.28
CA LEU A 31 -42.05 9.97 -15.67
C LEU A 31 -43.04 9.58 -16.78
N LEU A 32 -42.58 8.83 -17.78
CA LEU A 32 -43.46 8.29 -18.83
C LEU A 32 -44.55 7.40 -18.23
N TYR A 33 -44.20 6.51 -17.30
CA TYR A 33 -45.15 5.63 -16.62
C TYR A 33 -46.21 6.41 -15.83
N VAL A 34 -45.79 7.41 -15.04
CA VAL A 34 -46.71 8.26 -14.25
C VAL A 34 -47.64 9.06 -15.17
N ALA A 35 -47.11 9.62 -16.27
CA ALA A 35 -47.91 10.35 -17.25
C ALA A 35 -48.99 9.47 -17.91
N VAL A 36 -48.63 8.23 -18.27
CA VAL A 36 -49.57 7.26 -18.85
C VAL A 36 -50.62 6.83 -17.83
N LEU A 37 -50.23 6.59 -16.57
CA LEU A 37 -51.18 6.28 -15.50
C LEU A 37 -52.16 7.45 -15.28
N GLY A 38 -51.67 8.68 -15.27
CA GLY A 38 -52.48 9.89 -15.15
C GLY A 38 -53.48 10.06 -16.30
N LEU A 39 -53.05 9.81 -17.55
CA LEU A 39 -53.92 9.83 -18.73
C LEU A 39 -55.06 8.79 -18.62
N GLN A 40 -54.76 7.61 -18.08
CA GLN A 40 -55.76 6.54 -17.89
C GLN A 40 -56.76 6.84 -16.77
N VAL A 41 -56.44 7.75 -15.84
CA VAL A 41 -57.36 8.15 -14.76
C VAL A 41 -58.14 9.41 -15.14
N ALA A 42 -57.52 10.36 -15.84
CA ALA A 42 -58.10 11.67 -16.12
C ALA A 42 -59.01 11.72 -17.35
N LEU A 43 -58.78 10.86 -18.36
CA LEU A 43 -59.55 10.88 -19.61
C LEU A 43 -60.76 9.93 -19.54
N PRO A 44 -61.93 10.31 -20.08
CA PRO A 44 -63.10 9.44 -20.15
C PRO A 44 -62.91 8.26 -21.11
N ASP A 45 -63.74 7.23 -20.96
CA ASP A 45 -63.76 6.06 -21.84
C ASP A 45 -64.09 6.45 -23.29
N GLY A 46 -63.41 5.85 -24.27
CA GLY A 46 -63.52 6.18 -25.70
C GLY A 46 -62.64 7.35 -26.17
N HIS A 47 -61.85 7.99 -25.29
CA HIS A 47 -60.91 9.03 -25.71
C HIS A 47 -59.72 8.41 -26.48
N PRO A 48 -59.36 8.91 -27.70
CA PRO A 48 -58.34 8.29 -28.55
C PRO A 48 -56.98 8.07 -27.87
N LEU A 49 -56.54 9.03 -27.04
CA LEU A 49 -55.29 8.92 -26.28
C LEU A 49 -55.33 7.85 -25.18
N ARG A 50 -56.49 7.61 -24.56
CA ARG A 50 -56.68 6.58 -23.54
C ARG A 50 -56.60 5.20 -24.20
N GLU A 51 -57.24 5.02 -25.35
CA GLU A 51 -57.16 3.78 -26.12
C GLU A 51 -55.73 3.48 -26.62
N ALA A 52 -55.05 4.48 -27.21
CA ALA A 52 -53.68 4.33 -27.69
C ALA A 52 -52.69 3.91 -26.58
N THR A 53 -52.90 4.40 -25.36
CA THR A 53 -52.01 4.12 -24.21
C THR A 53 -52.39 2.85 -23.43
N GLY A 54 -53.50 2.17 -23.75
CA GLY A 54 -53.85 0.88 -23.15
C GLY A 54 -55.32 0.67 -22.77
N GLY A 55 -56.19 1.66 -22.99
CA GLY A 55 -57.63 1.60 -22.78
C GLY A 55 -58.09 1.56 -21.32
N SER A 56 -57.27 1.04 -20.41
CA SER A 56 -57.55 1.02 -18.97
C SER A 56 -56.29 1.16 -18.11
N ALA A 57 -56.49 1.59 -16.86
CA ALA A 57 -55.43 1.70 -15.86
C ALA A 57 -54.98 0.33 -15.28
N ALA A 58 -55.80 -0.71 -15.38
CA ALA A 58 -55.56 -1.98 -14.68
C ALA A 58 -54.25 -2.69 -15.10
N PRO A 59 -53.89 -2.82 -16.40
CA PRO A 59 -52.62 -3.40 -16.81
C PRO A 59 -51.41 -2.60 -16.32
N TRP A 60 -51.53 -1.27 -16.24
CA TRP A 60 -50.47 -0.38 -15.77
C TRP A 60 -50.26 -0.51 -14.26
N LEU A 61 -51.33 -0.66 -13.48
CA LEU A 61 -51.27 -0.92 -12.04
C LEU A 61 -50.64 -2.28 -11.72
N ILE A 62 -50.97 -3.33 -12.50
CA ILE A 62 -50.34 -4.66 -12.37
C ILE A 62 -48.83 -4.58 -12.63
N LEU A 63 -48.44 -3.89 -13.70
CA LEU A 63 -47.03 -3.72 -14.08
C LEU A 63 -46.24 -2.94 -13.02
N GLY A 64 -46.84 -1.90 -12.45
CA GLY A 64 -46.27 -1.15 -11.31
C GLY A 64 -46.13 -2.02 -10.06
N GLY A 65 -47.16 -2.80 -9.72
CA GLY A 65 -47.14 -3.74 -8.60
C GLY A 65 -46.03 -4.78 -8.72
N MET A 66 -45.85 -5.38 -9.90
CA MET A 66 -44.75 -6.31 -10.16
C MET A 66 -43.37 -5.66 -10.01
N ALA A 67 -43.19 -4.43 -10.51
CA ALA A 67 -41.92 -3.70 -10.38
C ALA A 67 -41.56 -3.41 -8.91
N VAL A 68 -42.56 -3.01 -8.10
CA VAL A 68 -42.39 -2.81 -6.65
C VAL A 68 -42.01 -4.12 -5.96
N LEU A 69 -42.68 -5.22 -6.30
CA LEU A 69 -42.42 -6.53 -5.72
C LEU A 69 -41.00 -7.04 -6.04
N VAL A 70 -40.54 -6.87 -7.28
CA VAL A 70 -39.15 -7.17 -7.68
C VAL A 70 -38.14 -6.29 -6.95
N PHE A 71 -38.43 -5.00 -6.77
CA PHE A 71 -37.56 -4.08 -6.04
C PHE A 71 -37.43 -4.48 -4.56
N LEU A 72 -38.56 -4.76 -3.89
CA LEU A 72 -38.58 -5.22 -2.50
C LEU A 72 -37.86 -6.56 -2.34
N TYR A 73 -38.05 -7.50 -3.28
CA TYR A 73 -37.34 -8.78 -3.28
C TYR A 73 -35.83 -8.59 -3.43
N ARG A 74 -35.37 -7.72 -4.35
CA ARG A 74 -33.93 -7.42 -4.51
C ARG A 74 -33.32 -6.77 -3.29
N GLN A 75 -34.03 -5.81 -2.66
CA GLN A 75 -33.55 -5.20 -1.41
C GLN A 75 -33.49 -6.21 -0.27
N GLY A 76 -34.51 -7.08 -0.13
CA GLY A 76 -34.52 -8.16 0.86
C GLY A 76 -33.36 -9.13 0.68
N LEU A 77 -33.13 -9.59 -0.55
CA LEU A 77 -32.03 -10.49 -0.88
C LEU A 77 -30.66 -9.84 -0.63
N GLY A 78 -30.48 -8.56 -0.95
CA GLY A 78 -29.26 -7.82 -0.67
C GLY A 78 -28.96 -7.71 0.83
N ARG A 79 -29.99 -7.42 1.64
CA ARG A 79 -29.85 -7.38 3.11
C ARG A 79 -29.54 -8.76 3.71
N LEU A 80 -30.16 -9.82 3.20
CA LEU A 80 -29.90 -11.19 3.66
C LEU A 80 -28.49 -11.66 3.28
N ARG A 81 -27.99 -11.30 2.09
CA ARG A 81 -26.61 -11.58 1.70
C ARG A 81 -25.60 -10.82 2.55
N ALA A 82 -25.80 -9.52 2.75
CA ALA A 82 -24.93 -8.73 3.63
C ALA A 82 -24.88 -9.30 5.05
N LYS A 83 -26.04 -9.70 5.60
CA LYS A 83 -26.09 -10.38 6.92
C LYS A 83 -25.43 -11.75 6.92
N ALA A 84 -25.50 -12.50 5.82
CA ALA A 84 -24.83 -13.79 5.71
C ALA A 84 -23.31 -13.62 5.61
N GLU A 85 -22.84 -12.62 4.85
CA GLU A 85 -21.42 -12.26 4.74
C GLU A 85 -20.85 -11.74 6.08
N GLU A 86 -21.60 -10.91 6.80
CA GLU A 86 -21.24 -10.46 8.16
C GLU A 86 -21.13 -11.66 9.13
N LYS A 87 -22.12 -12.56 9.09
CA LYS A 87 -22.13 -13.75 9.96
C LYS A 87 -21.03 -14.75 9.61
N GLU A 88 -20.71 -14.92 8.33
CA GLU A 88 -19.61 -15.79 7.87
C GLU A 88 -18.24 -15.19 8.20
N ALA A 89 -18.11 -13.85 8.20
CA ALA A 89 -16.93 -13.14 8.69
C ALA A 89 -16.77 -13.24 10.22
N GLU A 90 -17.88 -13.31 10.96
CA GLU A 90 -17.91 -13.42 12.42
C GLU A 90 -17.70 -14.88 12.91
N GLU A 91 -18.19 -15.87 12.17
CA GLU A 91 -18.04 -17.32 12.47
C GLU A 91 -16.76 -17.95 11.85
N ALA A 92 -16.00 -17.22 11.03
CA ALA A 92 -14.73 -17.68 10.51
C ALA A 92 -13.74 -17.93 11.67
N PRO A 93 -13.21 -19.16 11.84
CA PRO A 93 -12.26 -19.42 12.90
C PRO A 93 -11.02 -18.55 12.67
N ALA A 94 -10.60 -17.81 13.70
CA ALA A 94 -9.35 -17.06 13.68
C ALA A 94 -8.21 -18.01 13.27
N LYS A 95 -7.63 -17.77 12.09
CA LYS A 95 -6.55 -18.60 11.56
C LYS A 95 -5.44 -18.71 12.62
N PRO A 96 -4.88 -19.90 12.87
CA PRO A 96 -3.76 -20.04 13.79
C PRO A 96 -2.64 -19.09 13.36
N LYS A 97 -2.16 -18.25 14.28
CA LYS A 97 -0.93 -17.49 14.08
C LYS A 97 0.18 -18.50 13.80
N GLY A 98 0.68 -18.52 12.56
CA GLY A 98 1.85 -19.32 12.16
C GLY A 98 1.62 -20.46 11.16
N THR A 99 0.39 -20.74 10.71
CA THR A 99 0.16 -21.69 9.60
C THR A 99 -0.08 -20.97 8.28
N PHE A 100 0.51 -21.45 7.20
CA PHE A 100 0.26 -20.95 5.84
C PHE A 100 -1.01 -21.59 5.27
N SER A 101 -1.84 -20.78 4.61
CA SER A 101 -2.86 -21.31 3.70
C SER A 101 -2.23 -21.95 2.48
N THR A 102 -2.98 -22.76 1.73
CA THR A 102 -2.53 -23.34 0.46
C THR A 102 -2.06 -22.27 -0.52
N THR A 103 -2.81 -21.18 -0.65
CA THR A 103 -2.44 -20.01 -1.48
C THR A 103 -1.13 -19.38 -1.05
N GLU A 104 -0.87 -19.26 0.26
CA GLU A 104 0.40 -18.74 0.76
C GLU A 104 1.56 -19.71 0.50
N LEU A 105 1.35 -21.02 0.64
CA LEU A 105 2.36 -22.03 0.33
C LEU A 105 2.76 -21.99 -1.15
N GLU A 106 1.79 -21.86 -2.06
CA GLU A 106 2.05 -21.73 -3.50
C GLU A 106 2.79 -20.42 -3.81
N ARG A 107 2.35 -19.30 -3.21
CA ARG A 107 2.96 -17.98 -3.39
C ARG A 107 4.42 -17.95 -2.92
N TYR A 108 4.70 -18.51 -1.74
CA TYR A 108 6.03 -18.47 -1.14
C TYR A 108 6.87 -19.72 -1.45
N ALA A 109 6.40 -20.62 -2.33
CA ALA A 109 7.06 -21.87 -2.64
C ALA A 109 8.54 -21.68 -3.03
N ARG A 110 8.86 -20.59 -3.73
CA ARG A 110 10.24 -20.27 -4.16
C ARG A 110 11.16 -19.84 -3.02
N HIS A 111 10.63 -19.26 -1.95
CA HIS A 111 11.40 -19.00 -0.72
C HIS A 111 11.54 -20.27 0.12
N ILE A 112 10.48 -21.06 0.25
CA ILE A 112 10.45 -22.26 1.10
C ILE A 112 11.45 -23.32 0.61
N VAL A 113 11.77 -23.37 -0.68
CA VAL A 113 12.78 -24.31 -1.21
C VAL A 113 14.22 -23.85 -1.00
N LEU A 114 14.47 -22.59 -0.65
CA LEU A 114 15.82 -22.11 -0.36
C LEU A 114 16.27 -22.67 0.98
N ARG A 115 17.47 -23.26 1.02
CA ARG A 115 18.01 -23.90 2.24
C ARG A 115 18.13 -22.92 3.40
N GLU A 116 18.53 -21.69 3.12
CA GLU A 116 18.75 -20.63 4.11
C GLU A 116 17.45 -20.01 4.62
N ILE A 117 16.32 -20.21 3.94
CA ILE A 117 15.00 -19.71 4.37
C ILE A 117 14.14 -20.86 4.86
N GLY A 118 13.79 -21.81 3.98
CA GLY A 118 12.96 -22.94 4.34
C GLY A 118 11.54 -22.55 4.80
N GLY A 119 10.80 -23.55 5.27
CA GLY A 119 9.53 -23.31 5.97
C GLY A 119 9.67 -22.44 7.24
N PRO A 120 10.67 -22.69 8.11
CA PRO A 120 10.89 -21.88 9.30
C PRO A 120 11.21 -20.41 9.02
N GLY A 121 12.07 -20.10 8.05
CA GLY A 121 12.40 -18.73 7.68
C GLY A 121 11.22 -18.01 7.02
N GLN A 122 10.44 -18.68 6.17
CA GLN A 122 9.22 -18.07 5.66
C GLN A 122 8.21 -17.78 6.79
N LYS A 123 8.12 -18.65 7.79
CA LYS A 123 7.30 -18.42 8.99
C LYS A 123 7.84 -17.21 9.78
N ALA A 124 9.15 -17.09 9.94
CA ALA A 124 9.78 -15.94 10.56
C ALA A 124 9.46 -14.64 9.82
N LEU A 125 9.49 -14.63 8.48
CA LEU A 125 9.02 -13.47 7.68
C LEU A 125 7.56 -13.13 7.98
N LYS A 126 6.68 -14.14 8.04
CA LYS A 126 5.26 -13.94 8.36
C LYS A 126 5.03 -13.40 9.78
N GLU A 127 5.96 -13.63 10.69
CA GLU A 127 5.91 -13.11 12.07
C GLU A 127 6.64 -11.77 12.23
N ALA A 128 7.54 -11.44 11.30
CA ALA A 128 8.34 -10.23 11.32
C ALA A 128 7.51 -8.96 11.11
N ARG A 129 7.94 -7.90 11.79
CA ARG A 129 7.38 -6.56 11.72
C ARG A 129 8.48 -5.60 11.27
N VAL A 130 8.30 -5.01 10.10
CA VAL A 130 9.29 -4.10 9.50
C VAL A 130 8.71 -2.70 9.38
N LEU A 131 9.44 -1.68 9.84
CA LEU A 131 9.10 -0.28 9.63
C LEU A 131 9.95 0.29 8.50
N VAL A 132 9.32 0.90 7.50
CA VAL A 132 9.99 1.66 6.43
C VAL A 132 9.71 3.14 6.61
N ILE A 133 10.78 3.93 6.78
CA ILE A 133 10.73 5.39 6.88
C ILE A 133 10.95 5.95 5.48
N GLY A 134 9.91 6.60 4.96
CA GLY A 134 9.83 7.09 3.60
C GLY A 134 9.27 6.05 2.62
N ALA A 135 8.24 6.45 1.87
CA ALA A 135 7.67 5.74 0.73
C ALA A 135 8.21 6.29 -0.61
N GLY A 136 9.34 7.00 -0.56
CA GLY A 136 10.00 7.62 -1.72
C GLY A 136 10.79 6.63 -2.58
N GLY A 137 11.85 7.11 -3.24
CA GLY A 137 12.57 6.33 -4.27
C GLY A 137 13.17 5.01 -3.74
N LEU A 138 13.76 5.03 -2.55
CA LEU A 138 14.32 3.83 -1.91
C LEU A 138 13.24 2.98 -1.23
N GLY A 139 12.30 3.63 -0.54
CA GLY A 139 11.23 2.96 0.18
C GLY A 139 10.24 2.22 -0.71
N ALA A 140 9.88 2.79 -1.86
CA ALA A 140 8.94 2.21 -2.82
C ALA A 140 9.29 0.76 -3.25
N PRO A 141 10.48 0.50 -3.84
CA PRO A 141 10.89 -0.87 -4.16
C PRO A 141 11.07 -1.75 -2.92
N ALA A 142 11.56 -1.20 -1.80
CA ALA A 142 11.71 -1.96 -0.57
C ALA A 142 10.34 -2.49 -0.06
N LEU A 143 9.33 -1.62 -0.01
CA LEU A 143 7.96 -1.96 0.38
C LEU A 143 7.36 -3.03 -0.54
N GLN A 144 7.52 -2.89 -1.87
CA GLN A 144 7.07 -3.89 -2.84
C GLN A 144 7.72 -5.27 -2.58
N TYR A 145 9.03 -5.32 -2.41
CA TYR A 145 9.72 -6.59 -2.19
C TYR A 145 9.45 -7.20 -0.81
N LEU A 146 9.31 -6.40 0.25
CA LEU A 146 8.92 -6.87 1.58
C LEU A 146 7.50 -7.46 1.57
N ALA A 147 6.56 -6.78 0.92
CA ALA A 147 5.19 -7.26 0.73
C ALA A 147 5.18 -8.57 -0.07
N ALA A 148 5.90 -8.63 -1.20
CA ALA A 148 6.01 -9.83 -2.02
C ALA A 148 6.66 -11.01 -1.27
N ALA A 149 7.67 -10.73 -0.44
CA ALA A 149 8.38 -11.73 0.37
C ALA A 149 7.52 -12.31 1.49
N GLY A 150 6.38 -11.67 1.81
CA GLY A 150 5.47 -12.14 2.85
C GLY A 150 5.87 -11.70 4.26
N VAL A 151 6.49 -10.53 4.40
CA VAL A 151 6.68 -9.90 5.71
C VAL A 151 5.32 -9.65 6.35
N GLY A 152 5.12 -10.15 7.57
CA GLY A 152 3.82 -10.21 8.22
C GLY A 152 3.19 -8.85 8.48
N THR A 153 3.97 -7.92 9.03
CA THR A 153 3.53 -6.54 9.27
C THR A 153 4.52 -5.55 8.67
N ILE A 154 4.04 -4.64 7.84
CA ILE A 154 4.84 -3.57 7.25
C ILE A 154 4.27 -2.23 7.69
N GLY A 155 5.01 -1.51 8.51
CA GLY A 155 4.76 -0.10 8.79
C GLY A 155 5.38 0.77 7.72
N VAL A 156 4.68 1.81 7.28
CA VAL A 156 5.23 2.82 6.39
C VAL A 156 4.90 4.21 6.94
N ILE A 157 5.93 5.03 7.16
CA ILE A 157 5.77 6.40 7.65
C ILE A 157 6.33 7.39 6.64
N ASP A 158 5.47 8.30 6.18
CA ASP A 158 5.78 9.34 5.20
C ASP A 158 4.68 10.43 5.29
N ASP A 159 5.05 11.71 5.27
CA ASP A 159 4.13 12.84 5.31
C ASP A 159 3.79 13.43 3.94
N ASP A 160 4.47 13.01 2.88
CA ASP A 160 4.27 13.54 1.54
C ASP A 160 3.06 12.93 0.83
N SER A 161 2.66 13.63 -0.24
CA SER A 161 1.72 13.13 -1.25
C SER A 161 2.46 12.71 -2.53
N VAL A 162 1.81 11.89 -3.34
CA VAL A 162 2.33 11.47 -4.65
C VAL A 162 2.36 12.65 -5.60
N GLU A 163 3.50 12.86 -6.25
CA GLU A 163 3.71 13.94 -7.22
C GLU A 163 4.24 13.40 -8.55
N ASN A 164 3.84 14.01 -9.67
CA ASN A 164 4.27 13.60 -11.01
C ASN A 164 5.81 13.54 -11.15
N ALA A 165 6.53 14.54 -10.61
CA ALA A 165 7.99 14.63 -10.69
C ALA A 165 8.71 13.46 -9.96
N ASN A 166 7.98 12.71 -9.14
CA ASN A 166 8.50 11.61 -8.34
C ASN A 166 8.29 10.24 -9.03
N LEU A 167 7.34 10.13 -9.95
CA LEU A 167 6.93 8.86 -10.58
C LEU A 167 8.03 8.18 -11.40
N GLN A 168 9.03 8.94 -11.90
CA GLN A 168 10.16 8.38 -12.63
C GLN A 168 11.02 7.39 -11.80
N ARG A 169 10.92 7.47 -10.47
CA ARG A 169 11.71 6.64 -9.54
C ARG A 169 10.92 6.01 -8.38
N GLN A 170 9.72 6.49 -8.08
CA GLN A 170 8.88 5.96 -7.01
C GLN A 170 7.87 4.94 -7.57
N VAL A 171 8.39 3.79 -7.98
CA VAL A 171 7.70 2.78 -8.79
C VAL A 171 6.53 2.06 -8.11
N ILE A 172 6.27 2.34 -6.83
CA ILE A 172 5.08 1.83 -6.11
C ILE A 172 3.84 2.69 -6.37
N HIS A 173 4.01 3.96 -6.73
CA HIS A 173 2.94 4.90 -6.99
C HIS A 173 2.55 4.92 -8.46
N ARG A 174 1.29 5.27 -8.74
CA ARG A 174 0.75 5.38 -10.10
C ARG A 174 0.39 6.83 -10.41
N ASP A 175 0.31 7.13 -11.69
CA ASP A 175 -0.17 8.44 -12.19
C ASP A 175 -1.57 8.78 -11.66
N ALA A 176 -2.45 7.78 -11.57
CA ALA A 176 -3.80 7.92 -11.00
C ALA A 176 -3.81 8.24 -9.50
N ASP A 177 -2.70 8.06 -8.79
CA ASP A 177 -2.59 8.31 -7.35
C ASP A 177 -2.01 9.71 -7.04
N ILE A 178 -1.73 10.55 -8.05
CA ILE A 178 -1.21 11.92 -7.83
C ILE A 178 -2.11 12.70 -6.88
N GLY A 179 -1.52 13.31 -5.85
CA GLY A 179 -2.21 14.03 -4.77
C GLY A 179 -2.67 13.15 -3.60
N MET A 180 -2.66 11.82 -3.74
CA MET A 180 -2.90 10.90 -2.63
C MET A 180 -1.69 10.88 -1.68
N PRO A 181 -1.87 10.77 -0.35
CA PRO A 181 -0.75 10.57 0.56
C PRO A 181 0.03 9.30 0.19
N LYS A 182 1.36 9.39 0.16
CA LYS A 182 2.22 8.29 -0.31
C LYS A 182 2.00 7.00 0.47
N VAL A 183 1.81 7.09 1.78
CA VAL A 183 1.57 5.92 2.65
C VAL A 183 0.34 5.12 2.24
N PHE A 184 -0.75 5.77 1.83
CA PHE A 184 -1.98 5.08 1.41
C PHE A 184 -1.88 4.56 -0.01
N SER A 185 -1.20 5.27 -0.92
CA SER A 185 -0.90 4.74 -2.26
C SER A 185 -0.03 3.48 -2.17
N ALA A 186 1.00 3.51 -1.32
CA ALA A 186 1.87 2.38 -1.06
C ALA A 186 1.12 1.20 -0.41
N GLU A 187 0.25 1.46 0.57
CA GLU A 187 -0.61 0.45 1.19
C GLU A 187 -1.48 -0.26 0.14
N ALA A 188 -2.18 0.50 -0.70
CA ALA A 188 -3.04 -0.06 -1.73
C ALA A 188 -2.24 -0.95 -2.70
N ALA A 189 -1.03 -0.53 -3.10
CA ALA A 189 -0.15 -1.31 -3.97
C ALA A 189 0.33 -2.61 -3.31
N MET A 190 0.77 -2.55 -2.05
CA MET A 190 1.23 -3.73 -1.31
C MET A 190 0.11 -4.75 -1.08
N LEU A 191 -1.08 -4.31 -0.69
CA LEU A 191 -2.22 -5.19 -0.45
C LEU A 191 -2.77 -5.79 -1.75
N ALA A 192 -2.72 -5.04 -2.86
CA ALA A 192 -3.06 -5.56 -4.18
C ALA A 192 -2.07 -6.65 -4.62
N GLN A 193 -0.78 -6.51 -4.29
CA GLN A 193 0.24 -7.52 -4.58
C GLN A 193 0.08 -8.74 -3.67
N ASN A 194 -0.07 -8.54 -2.35
CA ASN A 194 -0.13 -9.59 -1.36
C ASN A 194 -1.18 -9.29 -0.27
N PRO A 195 -2.39 -9.89 -0.35
CA PRO A 195 -3.45 -9.63 0.63
C PRO A 195 -3.26 -10.38 1.96
N HIS A 196 -2.16 -11.10 2.17
CA HIS A 196 -1.91 -11.90 3.37
C HIS A 196 -1.06 -11.18 4.43
N ILE A 197 -0.61 -9.96 4.15
CA ILE A 197 0.19 -9.14 5.06
C ILE A 197 -0.68 -8.08 5.75
N THR A 198 -0.17 -7.51 6.83
CA THR A 198 -0.74 -6.33 7.47
C THR A 198 0.09 -5.11 7.10
N VAL A 199 -0.55 -4.07 6.55
CA VAL A 199 0.10 -2.78 6.32
C VAL A 199 -0.39 -1.79 7.37
N LYS A 200 0.52 -0.98 7.92
CA LYS A 200 0.22 0.12 8.84
C LYS A 200 0.72 1.45 8.24
N PRO A 201 -0.14 2.22 7.57
CA PRO A 201 0.24 3.52 7.03
C PRO A 201 0.23 4.60 8.12
N TYR A 202 1.30 5.37 8.22
CA TYR A 202 1.42 6.52 9.13
C TYR A 202 1.66 7.79 8.31
N GLN A 203 0.58 8.51 7.99
CA GLN A 203 0.67 9.78 7.27
C GLN A 203 1.12 10.90 8.22
N ARG A 204 2.40 10.91 8.58
CA ARG A 204 3.02 11.90 9.47
C ARG A 204 4.53 11.82 9.36
N ARG A 205 5.19 12.92 9.72
CA ARG A 205 6.65 12.97 9.76
C ARG A 205 7.16 12.19 10.97
N LEU A 206 8.30 11.50 10.80
CA LEU A 206 9.01 10.92 11.94
C LEU A 206 9.62 12.03 12.79
N THR A 207 9.25 12.07 14.07
CA THR A 207 9.73 13.05 15.04
C THR A 207 10.25 12.36 16.31
N GLY A 208 11.05 13.06 17.11
CA GLY A 208 11.69 12.49 18.29
C GLY A 208 10.73 12.01 19.39
N ASP A 209 9.57 12.64 19.50
CA ASP A 209 8.48 12.30 20.42
C ASP A 209 7.80 10.99 20.05
N ILE A 210 7.57 10.71 18.77
CA ILE A 210 6.87 9.49 18.34
C ILE A 210 7.81 8.31 18.08
N ALA A 211 9.08 8.57 17.78
CA ALA A 211 10.00 7.54 17.30
C ALA A 211 10.17 6.39 18.31
N SER A 212 10.25 6.70 19.62
CA SER A 212 10.47 5.68 20.64
C SER A 212 9.31 4.70 20.77
N GLU A 213 8.07 5.19 20.73
CA GLU A 213 6.87 4.35 20.80
C GLU A 213 6.69 3.58 19.49
N LEU A 214 6.84 4.27 18.36
CA LEU A 214 6.67 3.66 17.05
C LEU A 214 7.65 2.51 16.83
N PHE A 215 8.93 2.68 17.19
CA PHE A 215 9.96 1.67 16.93
C PHE A 215 9.76 0.40 17.78
N ALA A 216 9.17 0.52 18.98
CA ALA A 216 8.92 -0.62 19.87
C ALA A 216 7.98 -1.68 19.26
N ASP A 217 7.18 -1.30 18.26
CA ASP A 217 6.26 -2.20 17.56
C ASP A 217 6.91 -3.03 16.46
N TYR A 218 8.20 -2.81 16.16
CA TYR A 218 8.89 -3.40 15.00
C TYR A 218 10.19 -4.11 15.39
N ASP A 219 10.63 -5.00 14.51
CA ASP A 219 11.82 -5.84 14.69
C ASP A 219 13.00 -5.33 13.83
N VAL A 220 12.72 -4.68 12.70
CA VAL A 220 13.73 -4.13 11.77
C VAL A 220 13.25 -2.79 11.22
N ILE A 221 14.16 -1.82 11.12
CA ILE A 221 13.88 -0.48 10.59
C ILE A 221 14.62 -0.29 9.26
N LEU A 222 13.93 0.23 8.24
CA LEU A 222 14.52 0.69 6.98
C LEU A 222 14.42 2.21 6.91
N ASP A 223 15.54 2.86 6.61
CA ASP A 223 15.61 4.28 6.30
C ASP A 223 15.83 4.48 4.80
N GLY A 224 14.74 4.86 4.13
CA GLY A 224 14.71 5.23 2.72
C GLY A 224 14.59 6.74 2.49
N THR A 225 14.88 7.56 3.52
CA THR A 225 14.74 9.02 3.45
C THR A 225 15.88 9.67 2.70
N ASP A 226 15.70 10.88 2.20
CA ASP A 226 16.73 11.65 1.48
C ASP A 226 17.24 12.86 2.28
N ASN A 227 16.79 13.05 3.52
CA ASN A 227 17.20 14.16 4.37
C ASN A 227 18.02 13.69 5.58
N PHE A 228 19.09 14.42 5.90
CA PHE A 228 20.01 14.04 6.97
C PHE A 228 19.34 14.04 8.35
N GLU A 229 18.47 15.01 8.65
CA GLU A 229 17.82 15.14 9.96
C GLU A 229 17.10 13.84 10.36
N THR A 230 16.27 13.29 9.45
CA THR A 230 15.56 12.04 9.66
C THR A 230 16.52 10.85 9.77
N ARG A 231 17.59 10.79 8.98
CA ARG A 231 18.62 9.74 9.09
C ARG A 231 19.26 9.69 10.48
N TYR A 232 19.68 10.85 11.00
CA TYR A 232 20.26 10.95 12.34
C TYR A 232 19.24 10.63 13.44
N LEU A 233 17.98 11.06 13.27
CA LEU A 233 16.89 10.73 14.20
C LEU A 233 16.61 9.22 14.22
N ALA A 234 16.43 8.60 13.05
CA ALA A 234 16.19 7.17 12.89
C ALA A 234 17.32 6.35 13.51
N ASN A 235 18.58 6.76 13.29
CA ASN A 235 19.73 6.16 13.93
C ASN A 235 19.64 6.21 15.47
N ARG A 236 19.42 7.38 16.06
CA ARG A 236 19.33 7.50 17.52
C ARG A 236 18.18 6.67 18.09
N ALA A 237 17.03 6.67 17.42
CA ALA A 237 15.86 5.90 17.83
C ALA A 237 16.10 4.40 17.75
N ALA A 238 16.66 3.90 16.65
CA ALA A 238 17.00 2.48 16.45
C ALA A 238 18.02 1.99 17.48
N VAL A 239 19.08 2.78 17.71
CA VAL A 239 20.09 2.45 18.73
C VAL A 239 19.47 2.38 20.13
N LYS A 240 18.63 3.35 20.49
CA LYS A 240 17.93 3.36 21.78
C LYS A 240 16.98 2.17 21.93
N ALA A 241 16.32 1.76 20.86
CA ALA A 241 15.42 0.60 20.84
C ALA A 241 16.16 -0.75 20.75
N GLY A 242 17.47 -0.75 20.48
CA GLY A 242 18.24 -1.97 20.26
C GLY A 242 17.88 -2.70 18.96
N LEU A 243 17.39 -1.97 17.95
CA LEU A 243 16.93 -2.52 16.68
C LEU A 243 17.94 -2.28 15.55
N PRO A 244 18.05 -3.20 14.58
CA PRO A 244 18.84 -2.98 13.38
C PRO A 244 18.20 -1.91 12.49
N LEU A 245 19.04 -0.98 12.00
CA LEU A 245 18.68 0.03 11.02
C LEU A 245 19.37 -0.27 9.69
N ILE A 246 18.59 -0.59 8.68
CA ILE A 246 19.05 -0.73 7.29
C ILE A 246 18.89 0.64 6.64
N SER A 247 19.99 1.29 6.27
CA SER A 247 19.94 2.62 5.67
C SER A 247 20.53 2.60 4.27
N GLY A 248 19.74 3.06 3.30
CA GLY A 248 20.17 3.31 1.93
C GLY A 248 20.41 4.80 1.69
N ALA A 249 21.37 5.15 0.83
CA ALA A 249 21.60 6.52 0.38
C ALA A 249 21.93 6.53 -1.11
N LEU A 250 21.65 7.65 -1.78
CA LEU A 250 21.83 7.79 -3.23
C LEU A 250 22.51 9.11 -3.54
N SER A 251 23.36 9.10 -4.57
CA SER A 251 23.97 10.29 -5.15
C SER A 251 24.12 10.08 -6.65
N GLN A 252 23.27 10.72 -7.46
CA GLN A 252 23.29 10.68 -8.93
C GLN A 252 23.29 9.24 -9.51
N TRP A 253 24.47 8.62 -9.64
CA TRP A 253 24.72 7.27 -10.17
C TRP A 253 25.18 6.26 -9.12
N GLU A 254 25.47 6.70 -7.89
CA GLU A 254 25.98 5.86 -6.81
C GLU A 254 24.91 5.60 -5.76
N GLY A 255 24.82 4.35 -5.32
CA GLY A 255 24.03 3.90 -4.19
C GLY A 255 24.89 3.37 -3.05
N GLN A 256 24.48 3.62 -1.81
CA GLN A 256 25.14 3.12 -0.61
C GLN A 256 24.15 2.36 0.27
N LEU A 257 24.61 1.29 0.90
CA LEU A 257 23.79 0.45 1.79
C LEU A 257 24.63 -0.10 2.94
N SER A 258 24.10 -0.05 4.15
CA SER A 258 24.67 -0.73 5.32
C SER A 258 23.58 -1.13 6.32
N VAL A 259 23.90 -2.10 7.17
CA VAL A 259 23.10 -2.47 8.34
C VAL A 259 23.80 -1.95 9.61
N PHE A 260 23.21 -0.93 10.21
CA PHE A 260 23.65 -0.34 11.46
C PHE A 260 22.96 -1.04 12.62
N ASP A 261 23.70 -1.83 13.39
CA ASP A 261 23.15 -2.67 14.47
C ASP A 261 24.10 -2.76 15.66
N PRO A 262 24.20 -1.70 16.49
CA PRO A 262 25.10 -1.69 17.64
C PRO A 262 24.76 -2.72 18.72
N ALA A 263 23.51 -3.18 18.78
CA ALA A 263 23.13 -4.26 19.70
C ALA A 263 23.89 -5.55 19.39
N ASN A 264 24.25 -5.75 18.11
CA ASN A 264 25.02 -6.87 17.58
C ASN A 264 26.44 -6.46 17.12
N TYR A 265 27.08 -5.54 17.86
CA TYR A 265 28.49 -5.13 17.69
C TYR A 265 28.83 -4.37 16.40
N ALA A 266 27.86 -4.03 15.55
CA ALA A 266 28.09 -3.19 14.38
C ALA A 266 28.18 -1.69 14.76
N PRO A 267 28.80 -0.83 13.93
CA PRO A 267 28.72 0.62 14.11
C PRO A 267 27.27 1.12 13.99
N CYS A 268 26.97 2.27 14.61
CA CYS A 268 25.78 3.05 14.28
C CYS A 268 26.06 3.98 13.09
N TYR A 269 25.03 4.58 12.50
CA TYR A 269 25.19 5.54 11.40
C TYR A 269 26.16 6.67 11.77
N GLN A 270 26.03 7.21 12.98
CA GLN A 270 26.84 8.34 13.46
C GLN A 270 28.30 7.95 13.84
N CYS A 271 28.64 6.66 13.83
CA CYS A 271 30.06 6.26 13.84
C CYS A 271 30.75 6.60 12.52
N ILE A 272 30.01 6.54 11.41
CA ILE A 272 30.54 6.67 10.06
C ILE A 272 30.37 8.09 9.53
N PHE A 273 29.25 8.71 9.89
CA PHE A 273 28.92 10.10 9.57
C PHE A 273 28.74 10.86 10.88
N PRO A 274 29.82 11.42 11.46
CA PRO A 274 29.79 12.05 12.79
C PRO A 274 28.87 13.27 12.85
N GLU A 275 28.93 14.07 11.79
CA GLU A 275 28.25 15.35 11.63
C GLU A 275 27.59 15.38 10.25
N ALA A 276 26.44 16.03 10.17
CA ALA A 276 25.78 16.25 8.89
C ALA A 276 26.67 17.13 7.99
N PRO A 277 26.70 16.89 6.67
CA PRO A 277 27.35 17.81 5.75
C PRO A 277 26.77 19.22 5.89
N ALA A 278 27.60 20.24 5.70
CA ALA A 278 27.12 21.62 5.72
C ALA A 278 26.02 21.83 4.65
N PRO A 279 25.03 22.70 4.90
CA PRO A 279 23.97 22.97 3.93
C PRO A 279 24.54 23.29 2.54
N GLY A 280 24.05 22.59 1.51
CA GLY A 280 24.49 22.77 0.11
C GLY A 280 25.68 21.92 -0.34
N LEU A 281 26.41 21.23 0.56
CA LEU A 281 27.50 20.32 0.16
C LEU A 281 27.00 18.95 -0.32
N ALA A 282 25.80 18.56 0.08
CA ALA A 282 25.17 17.30 -0.27
C ALA A 282 23.73 17.57 -0.74
N PRO A 283 23.54 17.95 -2.01
CA PRO A 283 22.21 18.23 -2.56
C PRO A 283 21.32 16.98 -2.54
N SER A 284 20.02 17.18 -2.38
CA SER A 284 19.04 16.08 -2.44
C SER A 284 18.97 15.48 -3.85
N CYS A 285 18.37 14.30 -3.99
CA CYS A 285 18.11 13.73 -5.32
C CYS A 285 17.26 14.64 -6.22
N ALA A 286 16.39 15.46 -5.62
CA ALA A 286 15.57 16.42 -6.35
C ALA A 286 16.40 17.59 -6.91
N GLU A 287 17.48 17.97 -6.22
CA GLU A 287 18.39 19.06 -6.62
C GLU A 287 19.51 18.57 -7.54
N ALA A 288 20.15 17.44 -7.20
CA ALA A 288 21.32 16.90 -7.90
C ALA A 288 20.98 16.06 -9.14
N GLY A 289 19.73 15.61 -9.24
CA GLY A 289 19.31 14.54 -10.13
C GLY A 289 19.69 13.15 -9.60
N VAL A 290 18.94 12.14 -10.03
CA VAL A 290 19.19 10.74 -9.72
C VAL A 290 18.76 9.85 -10.88
N LEU A 291 19.59 8.86 -11.22
CA LEU A 291 19.25 7.84 -12.21
C LEU A 291 18.00 7.06 -11.75
N GLY A 292 16.91 7.10 -12.52
CA GLY A 292 15.61 6.53 -12.12
C GLY A 292 15.62 5.08 -11.60
N PRO A 293 16.33 4.15 -12.29
CA PRO A 293 16.46 2.76 -11.82
C PRO A 293 17.29 2.55 -10.54
N LEU A 294 18.20 3.47 -10.20
CA LEU A 294 19.14 3.29 -9.09
C LEU A 294 18.45 3.12 -7.72
N PRO A 295 17.46 3.95 -7.32
CA PRO A 295 16.65 3.69 -6.14
C PRO A 295 15.99 2.31 -6.13
N GLY A 296 15.55 1.82 -7.30
CA GLY A 296 15.03 0.47 -7.50
C GLY A 296 16.02 -0.61 -7.07
N VAL A 297 17.26 -0.52 -7.55
CA VAL A 297 18.35 -1.46 -7.22
C VAL A 297 18.67 -1.43 -5.73
N VAL A 298 18.91 -0.24 -5.18
CA VAL A 298 19.35 -0.10 -3.78
C VAL A 298 18.22 -0.44 -2.81
N GLY A 299 16.98 -0.04 -3.09
CA GLY A 299 15.84 -0.38 -2.24
C GLY A 299 15.49 -1.87 -2.28
N ALA A 300 15.69 -2.56 -3.41
CA ALA A 300 15.62 -4.02 -3.45
C ALA A 300 16.72 -4.66 -2.59
N MET A 301 17.95 -4.13 -2.61
CA MET A 301 19.02 -4.58 -1.73
C MET A 301 18.69 -4.32 -0.24
N MET A 302 18.04 -3.20 0.10
CA MET A 302 17.54 -2.96 1.47
C MET A 302 16.54 -4.04 1.91
N ALA A 303 15.61 -4.43 1.03
CA ALA A 303 14.68 -5.52 1.33
C ALA A 303 15.40 -6.87 1.49
N VAL A 304 16.47 -7.12 0.72
CA VAL A 304 17.32 -8.32 0.91
C VAL A 304 17.95 -8.34 2.30
N GLU A 305 18.48 -7.22 2.79
CA GLU A 305 19.03 -7.14 4.16
C GLU A 305 17.96 -7.41 5.22
N ALA A 306 16.75 -6.87 5.04
CA ALA A 306 15.64 -7.11 5.96
C ALA A 306 15.21 -8.57 5.99
N VAL A 307 15.13 -9.21 4.82
CA VAL A 307 14.84 -10.64 4.71
C VAL A 307 15.91 -11.46 5.42
N LYS A 308 17.20 -11.19 5.16
CA LYS A 308 18.31 -11.88 5.82
C LYS A 308 18.24 -11.77 7.34
N ILE A 309 17.95 -10.57 7.87
CA ILE A 309 17.83 -10.35 9.31
C ILE A 309 16.62 -11.12 9.89
N ALA A 310 15.47 -11.05 9.24
CA ALA A 310 14.25 -11.69 9.72
C ALA A 310 14.32 -13.23 9.68
N THR A 311 15.09 -13.79 8.74
CA THR A 311 15.22 -15.25 8.58
C THR A 311 16.50 -15.84 9.16
N ASP A 312 17.41 -14.99 9.68
CA ASP A 312 18.78 -15.35 10.04
C ASP A 312 19.56 -16.01 8.89
N ALA A 313 19.29 -15.56 7.65
CA ALA A 313 19.91 -16.11 6.45
C ALA A 313 21.22 -15.40 6.09
N GLY A 314 22.28 -16.18 5.93
CA GLY A 314 23.56 -15.69 5.41
C GLY A 314 24.21 -14.64 6.31
N ALA A 315 24.73 -13.57 5.70
CA ALA A 315 25.40 -12.49 6.42
C ALA A 315 24.78 -11.14 6.04
N PRO A 316 24.06 -10.46 6.95
CA PRO A 316 23.67 -9.06 6.77
C PRO A 316 24.91 -8.15 6.66
N LEU A 317 24.79 -6.98 6.03
CA LEU A 317 25.85 -5.96 5.89
C LEU A 317 26.17 -5.22 7.21
N ARG A 318 26.21 -5.96 8.32
CA ARG A 318 26.61 -5.46 9.64
C ARG A 318 28.11 -5.17 9.63
N GLY A 319 28.48 -3.92 9.86
CA GLY A 319 29.89 -3.51 9.84
C GLY A 319 30.52 -3.47 8.44
N GLU A 320 29.71 -3.49 7.39
CA GLU A 320 30.14 -3.27 6.01
C GLU A 320 29.27 -2.21 5.35
N MET A 321 29.85 -1.38 4.49
CA MET A 321 29.12 -0.53 3.57
C MET A 321 29.31 -1.05 2.16
N MET A 322 28.21 -1.40 1.51
CA MET A 322 28.19 -1.67 0.08
C MET A 322 28.00 -0.35 -0.66
N ILE A 323 28.81 -0.14 -1.70
CA ILE A 323 28.70 0.96 -2.65
C ILE A 323 28.47 0.36 -4.03
N TYR A 324 27.42 0.79 -4.69
CA TYR A 324 27.05 0.38 -6.05
C TYR A 324 27.15 1.58 -6.99
N ASP A 325 28.06 1.51 -7.94
CA ASP A 325 28.21 2.48 -9.02
C ASP A 325 27.45 1.98 -10.24
N ALA A 326 26.29 2.58 -10.53
CA ALA A 326 25.47 2.20 -11.67
C ALA A 326 26.00 2.71 -13.02
N LEU A 327 26.89 3.71 -13.01
CA LEU A 327 27.46 4.27 -14.24
C LEU A 327 28.45 3.29 -14.86
N TRP A 328 29.24 2.61 -14.01
CA TRP A 328 30.25 1.63 -14.43
C TRP A 328 29.87 0.18 -14.12
N GLY A 329 28.78 -0.04 -13.38
CA GLY A 329 28.34 -1.38 -12.97
C GLY A 329 29.24 -2.03 -11.91
N GLU A 330 29.93 -1.22 -11.11
CA GLU A 330 30.86 -1.71 -10.09
C GLU A 330 30.20 -1.85 -8.72
N THR A 331 30.69 -2.79 -7.92
CA THR A 331 30.29 -2.93 -6.50
C THR A 331 31.52 -3.01 -5.63
N ARG A 332 31.55 -2.22 -4.57
CA ARG A 332 32.63 -2.20 -3.57
C ARG A 332 32.05 -2.43 -2.18
N LYS A 333 32.79 -3.13 -1.33
CA LYS A 333 32.46 -3.27 0.09
C LYS A 333 33.58 -2.71 0.93
N ILE A 334 33.24 -1.86 1.89
CA ILE A 334 34.19 -1.23 2.81
C ILE A 334 33.84 -1.66 4.23
N ALA A 335 34.84 -2.08 4.99
CA ALA A 335 34.66 -2.42 6.40
C ALA A 335 34.43 -1.13 7.23
N LEU A 336 33.42 -1.16 8.07
CA LEU A 336 33.04 -0.08 8.96
C LEU A 336 33.43 -0.44 10.39
N ARG A 337 33.86 0.56 11.17
CA ARG A 337 34.25 0.37 12.57
C ARG A 337 33.43 1.26 13.49
N ARG A 338 33.06 0.71 14.63
CA ARG A 338 32.45 1.47 15.72
C ARG A 338 33.48 2.42 16.33
N ARG A 339 33.02 3.63 16.64
CA ARG A 339 33.80 4.65 17.32
C ARG A 339 33.55 4.58 18.82
N ALA A 340 34.63 4.54 19.61
CA ALA A 340 34.55 4.51 21.08
C ALA A 340 33.98 5.82 21.66
N ASP A 341 34.20 6.94 20.97
CA ASP A 341 33.72 8.29 21.32
C ASP A 341 32.39 8.65 20.65
N CYS A 342 31.67 7.68 20.08
CA CYS A 342 30.40 7.95 19.42
C CYS A 342 29.35 8.44 20.44
N PRO A 343 28.72 9.61 20.24
CA PRO A 343 27.76 10.16 21.20
C PRO A 343 26.44 9.37 21.27
N VAL A 344 26.22 8.42 20.36
CA VAL A 344 24.97 7.63 20.29
C VAL A 344 25.18 6.22 20.82
N CYS A 345 26.22 5.53 20.36
CA CYS A 345 26.45 4.13 20.74
C CYS A 345 27.72 3.90 21.56
N GLY A 346 28.52 4.92 21.88
CA GLY A 346 29.79 4.76 22.62
C GLY A 346 29.62 4.10 23.99
N ASP A 347 28.53 4.40 24.70
CA ASP A 347 28.30 3.89 26.06
C ASP A 347 27.64 2.51 26.12
N LEU A 348 27.18 1.93 25.00
CA LEU A 348 26.55 0.60 25.01
C LEU A 348 27.50 -0.50 25.52
N ASP A 349 28.81 -0.35 25.32
CA ASP A 349 29.80 -1.31 25.83
C ASP A 349 30.02 -1.19 27.34
N LYS A 350 29.81 0.00 27.92
CA LYS A 350 29.97 0.23 29.37
C LYS A 350 28.81 -0.33 30.19
N SER A 351 27.63 -0.46 29.57
CA SER A 351 26.41 -0.97 30.22
C SER A 351 26.29 -2.51 30.25
N ARG A 352 27.21 -3.23 29.57
CA ARG A 352 27.19 -4.69 29.43
C ARG A 352 28.35 -5.38 30.18
N GLY A 353 29.14 -4.63 30.96
CA GLY A 353 30.29 -5.09 31.74
C GLY A 353 29.98 -5.28 33.22
#